data_AF-A0A3B0TB05-F1
#
_entry.id   AF-A0A3B0TB05-F1
#
_cell.length_a   1.000
_cell.length_b   1.000
_cell.length_c   1.000
_cell.angle_alpha   90.00
_cell.angle_beta   90.00
_cell.angle_gamma   90.00
#
_symmetry.space_group_name_H-M   'P 1'
#
loop_
_entity.id
_entity.type
_entity.pdbx_description
1 polymer ?
#
loop_
_entity_poly.entity_id
_entity_poly.type
_entity_poly.pdbx_seq_one_letter_code
_entity_poly.pdbx_strand_id
1 'polypeptide(L)' 'APWVEILPQSKLQADTVHEYSTADISSPKPVTHVRLSIYPDGGVSRFRIFGRRQ' A
#
# COMPACT_ATOMS: atom_id res chain seq x y z
N ALA A 1 16.87 8.16 0.48
CA ALA A 1 15.96 8.51 1.60
C ALA A 1 15.46 7.22 2.24
N PRO A 2 15.20 7.19 3.55
CA PRO A 2 14.59 6.03 4.20
C PRO A 2 13.16 5.80 3.69
N TRP A 3 12.72 4.54 3.69
CA TRP A 3 11.32 4.20 3.41
C TRP A 3 10.43 4.66 4.56
N VAL A 4 9.33 5.34 4.23
CA VAL A 4 8.31 5.76 5.20
C VAL A 4 7.13 4.81 5.08
N GLU A 5 6.66 4.30 6.20
CA GLU A 5 5.43 3.51 6.24
C GLU A 5 4.23 4.41 5.98
N ILE A 6 3.41 4.04 4.98
CA ILE A 6 2.21 4.78 4.59
C ILE A 6 0.93 4.05 4.95
N LEU A 7 0.98 2.72 5.06
CA LEU A 7 -0.12 1.85 5.43
C LEU A 7 0.44 0.79 6.39
N PRO A 8 -0.09 0.67 7.62
CA PRO A 8 0.33 -0.38 8.54
C PRO A 8 0.05 -1.78 7.98
N GLN A 9 0.77 -2.78 8.49
CA GLN A 9 0.49 -4.17 8.16
C GLN A 9 -0.96 -4.53 8.49
N SER A 10 -1.67 -5.11 7.52
CA SER A 10 -3.05 -5.54 7.67
C SER A 10 -3.23 -6.99 7.21
N LYS A 11 -4.16 -7.69 7.85
CA LYS A 11 -4.46 -9.08 7.51
C LYS A 11 -5.31 -9.13 6.25
N LEU A 12 -4.84 -9.86 5.24
CA LEU A 12 -5.56 -10.06 3.99
C LEU A 12 -6.41 -11.33 4.01
N GLN A 13 -7.43 -11.37 3.15
CA GLN A 13 -8.27 -12.53 2.86
C GLN A 13 -7.99 -13.08 1.45
N ALA A 14 -8.20 -14.40 1.28
CA ALA A 14 -8.06 -15.04 -0.02
C ALA A 14 -9.12 -14.54 -1.02
N ASP A 15 -8.74 -14.43 -2.29
CA ASP A 15 -9.62 -14.05 -3.42
C ASP A 15 -10.47 -12.78 -3.18
N THR A 16 -9.91 -11.82 -2.42
CA THR A 16 -10.62 -10.61 -2.02
C THR A 16 -9.86 -9.37 -2.44
N VAL A 17 -10.57 -8.40 -3.03
CA VAL A 17 -10.02 -7.06 -3.29
C VAL A 17 -10.05 -6.27 -1.98
N HIS A 18 -8.88 -5.82 -1.53
CA HIS A 18 -8.75 -4.97 -0.35
C HIS A 18 -8.59 -3.53 -0.81
N GLU A 19 -9.53 -2.68 -0.42
CA GLU A 19 -9.52 -1.26 -0.72
C GLU A 19 -9.18 -0.47 0.53
N TYR A 20 -8.28 0.50 0.39
CA TYR A 20 -7.87 1.40 1.46
C TYR A 20 -8.14 2.83 1.02
N SER A 21 -8.77 3.59 1.90
CA SER A 21 -9.11 4.99 1.68
C SER A 21 -7.96 5.91 2.06
N THR A 22 -8.07 7.20 1.75
CA THR A 22 -7.09 8.20 2.20
C THR A 22 -7.05 8.36 3.72
N ALA A 23 -8.08 7.92 4.45
CA ALA A 23 -8.08 7.93 5.91
C ALA A 23 -7.20 6.82 6.52
N ASP A 24 -6.98 5.74 5.78
CA ASP A 24 -6.16 4.59 6.20
C ASP A 24 -4.66 4.81 5.90
N ILE A 25 -4.35 5.85 5.11
CA ILE A 25 -3.01 6.09 4.57
C ILE A 25 -2.43 7.37 5.18
N SER A 26 -1.25 7.26 5.78
CA SER A 26 -0.47 8.41 6.25
C SER A 26 0.61 8.73 5.23
N SER A 27 0.37 9.70 4.34
CA SER A 27 1.42 10.21 3.43
C SER A 27 1.47 11.74 3.44
N PRO A 28 2.43 12.34 4.16
CA PRO A 28 2.51 13.79 4.28
C PRO A 28 3.11 14.49 3.05
N LYS A 29 3.59 13.75 2.04
CA LYS A 29 4.37 14.30 0.92
C LYS A 29 4.13 13.55 -0.40
N PRO A 30 4.33 14.22 -1.55
CA PRO A 30 4.41 13.53 -2.84
C PRO A 30 5.51 12.46 -2.83
N VAL A 31 5.22 11.30 -3.41
CA VAL A 31 6.14 10.16 -3.50
C VAL A 31 6.34 9.76 -4.96
N THR A 32 7.53 9.29 -5.28
CA THR A 32 7.88 8.81 -6.63
C THR A 32 8.00 7.29 -6.71
N HIS A 33 8.20 6.63 -5.58
CA HIS A 33 8.39 5.19 -5.49
C HIS A 33 7.52 4.64 -4.37
N VAL A 34 6.94 3.47 -4.59
CA VAL A 34 6.15 2.74 -3.60
C VAL A 34 6.63 1.30 -3.58
N ARG A 35 6.66 0.72 -2.38
CA ARG A 35 7.05 -0.67 -2.15
C ARG A 35 5.90 -1.42 -1.51
N LEU A 36 5.51 -2.53 -2.11
CA LEU A 36 4.60 -3.51 -1.51
C LEU A 36 5.43 -4.54 -0.74
N SER A 37 5.09 -4.78 0.51
CA SER A 37 5.67 -5.84 1.34
C SER A 37 4.61 -6.87 1.69
N ILE A 38 4.89 -8.15 1.45
CA ILE A 38 4.05 -9.30 1.82
C ILE A 38 4.80 -10.16 2.85
N TYR A 39 4.08 -10.68 3.85
CA TYR A 39 4.68 -11.38 4.99
C TYR A 39 3.88 -12.64 5.37
N PRO A 40 4.55 -13.77 5.69
CA PRO A 40 5.98 -14.03 5.48
C PRO A 40 6.33 -14.20 3.99
N ASP A 41 5.37 -14.66 3.20
CA ASP A 41 5.42 -14.85 1.75
C ASP A 41 3.98 -14.97 1.20
N GLY A 42 3.84 -15.22 -0.10
CA GLY A 42 2.54 -15.45 -0.75
C GLY A 42 2.44 -14.83 -2.14
N GLY A 43 1.21 -14.69 -2.62
CA GLY A 43 0.90 -14.13 -3.94
C GLY A 43 -0.08 -12.97 -3.86
N VAL A 44 0.22 -11.89 -4.58
CA VAL A 44 -0.71 -10.78 -4.82
C VAL A 44 -0.97 -10.69 -6.32
N SER A 45 -2.21 -10.92 -6.72
CA SER A 45 -2.58 -10.91 -8.15
C SER A 45 -2.39 -9.54 -8.80
N ARG A 46 -2.74 -8.47 -8.06
CA ARG A 46 -2.67 -7.07 -8.52
C ARG A 46 -2.42 -6.13 -7.36
N PHE A 47 -1.58 -5.12 -7.59
CA PHE A 47 -1.36 -4.00 -6.70
C PHE A 47 -1.68 -2.71 -7.46
N ARG A 48 -2.56 -1.88 -6.90
CA ARG A 48 -2.98 -0.60 -7.49
C ARG A 48 -2.71 0.52 -6.51
N ILE A 49 -2.15 1.61 -7.02
CA ILE A 49 -1.94 2.84 -6.25
C ILE A 49 -2.65 3.94 -6.99
N PHE A 50 -3.58 4.58 -6.28
CA PHE A 50 -4.28 5.76 -6.78
C PHE A 50 -3.66 6.99 -6.17
N GLY A 51 -3.42 8.00 -6.99
CA GLY A 51 -2.83 9.26 -6.57
C GLY A 51 -3.08 10.34 -7.59
N ARG A 52 -2.88 11.59 -7.19
CA ARG A 52 -2.95 12.75 -8.08
C ARG A 52 -1.55 13.28 -8.30
N ARG A 53 -1.19 13.55 -9.56
CA ARG A 53 0.06 14.23 -9.88
C ARG A 53 0.00 15.65 -9.34
N GLN A 54 1.03 16.07 -8.62
CA GLN A 54 1.23 17.46 -8.23
C GLN A 54 1.92 18.23 -9.36
#